data_AF-A0A414XL28-F1
#
_entry.id   AF-A0A414XL28-F1
#
_cell.length_a   1.000
_cell.length_b   1.000
_cell.length_c   1.000
_cell.angle_alpha   90.00
_cell.angle_beta   90.00
_cell.angle_gamma   90.00
#
_symmetry.space_group_name_H-M   'P 1'
#
loop_
_entity.id
_entity.type
_entity.pdbx_description
1 polymer ?
#
loop_
_entity_poly.entity_id
_entity_poly.type
_entity_poly.pdbx_seq_one_letter_code
_entity_poly.pdbx_strand_id
1 'polypeptide(L)' 'MLFKKEHKVYSFNPAALTSIFFGCKTDDTMIEEVKQVVRDNEYLRHVKFYKAVMDSNAFKLNFEELD' A
#
# COMPACT_ATOMS: atom_id res chain seq x y z
N MET A 1 16.48 -22.02 -2.73
CA MET A 1 15.48 -21.12 -3.34
C MET A 1 14.14 -21.41 -2.68
N LEU A 2 13.72 -20.58 -1.72
CA LEU A 2 12.49 -20.79 -0.96
C LEU A 2 11.31 -20.19 -1.73
N PHE A 3 10.58 -21.03 -2.47
CA PHE A 3 9.26 -20.66 -2.99
C PHE A 3 8.23 -20.92 -1.89
N LYS A 4 7.70 -19.87 -1.25
CA LYS A 4 6.63 -20.00 -0.27
C LYS A 4 5.31 -20.19 -1.03
N LYS A 5 4.89 -21.45 -1.15
CA LYS A 5 3.82 -21.94 -2.04
C LYS A 5 2.43 -21.92 -1.41
N GLU A 6 2.15 -21.00 -0.48
CA GLU A 6 0.86 -20.91 0.21
C GLU A 6 0.47 -19.45 0.43
N HIS A 7 -0.64 -19.01 -0.19
CA HIS A 7 -1.33 -17.76 0.15
C HIS A 7 -1.94 -17.91 1.54
N LYS A 8 -1.13 -17.75 2.59
CA LYS A 8 -1.65 -17.64 3.95
C LYS A 8 -2.30 -16.27 4.08
N VAL A 9 -3.62 -16.24 4.09
CA VAL A 9 -4.39 -15.05 4.49
C VAL A 9 -4.11 -14.86 5.98
N TYR A 10 -3.19 -13.95 6.30
CA TYR A 10 -2.93 -13.59 7.70
C TYR A 10 -4.11 -12.77 8.18
N SER A 11 -4.85 -13.28 9.15
CA SER A 11 -5.80 -12.44 9.90
C SER A 11 -4.99 -11.55 10.84
N PHE A 12 -5.32 -10.26 10.83
CA PHE A 12 -4.77 -9.28 11.74
C PHE A 12 -5.92 -8.40 12.23
N ASN A 13 -5.73 -7.75 13.39
CA ASN A 13 -6.69 -6.75 13.85
C ASN A 13 -6.71 -5.59 12.85
N PRO A 14 -7.84 -5.27 12.19
CA PRO A 14 -7.90 -4.19 11.19
C PRO A 14 -7.32 -2.86 11.68
N ALA A 15 -7.48 -2.53 12.97
CA ALA A 15 -6.93 -1.32 13.59
C ALA A 15 -5.39 -1.28 13.65
N ALA A 16 -4.71 -2.41 13.40
CA ALA A 16 -3.26 -2.49 13.35
C ALA A 16 -2.69 -2.11 11.97
N LEU A 17 -3.51 -2.07 10.92
CA LEU A 17 -3.07 -1.56 9.62
C LEU A 17 -3.22 -0.05 9.60
N THR A 18 -2.12 0.68 9.70
CA THR A 18 -2.15 2.16 9.75
C THR A 18 -1.97 2.81 8.39
N SER A 19 -1.20 2.18 7.50
CA SER A 19 -0.77 2.79 6.24
C SER A 19 -0.36 1.76 5.20
N ILE A 20 -0.63 2.05 3.93
CA ILE A 20 -0.20 1.27 2.77
C ILE A 20 0.75 2.12 1.93
N PHE A 21 1.90 1.55 1.58
CA PHE A 21 2.92 2.19 0.76
C PHE A 21 3.00 1.51 -0.61
N PHE A 22 2.78 2.27 -1.67
CA PHE A 22 2.94 1.84 -3.05
C PHE A 22 4.36 2.12 -3.55
N GLY A 23 4.88 1.22 -4.37
CA GLY A 23 6.17 1.40 -5.02
C GLY A 23 6.10 2.48 -6.10
N CYS A 24 7.25 3.02 -6.49
CA CYS A 24 7.33 4.09 -7.49
C CYS A 24 6.91 3.69 -8.90
N LYS A 25 6.85 2.38 -9.18
CA LYS A 25 6.42 1.80 -10.46
C LYS A 25 5.02 1.17 -10.38
N THR A 26 4.32 1.31 -9.26
CA THR A 26 2.94 0.81 -9.15
C THR A 26 2.03 1.67 -10.01
N ASP A 27 1.26 1.01 -10.87
CA ASP A 27 0.31 1.64 -11.78
C ASP A 27 -0.85 2.28 -11.01
N ASP A 28 -1.34 3.42 -11.47
CA ASP A 28 -2.42 4.15 -10.81
C ASP A 28 -3.73 3.35 -10.78
N THR A 29 -3.98 2.53 -11.81
CA THR A 29 -5.15 1.63 -11.84
C THR A 29 -5.14 0.66 -10.67
N MET A 30 -3.97 0.05 -10.40
CA MET A 30 -3.79 -0.88 -9.29
C MET A 30 -3.90 -0.17 -7.93
N ILE A 31 -3.40 1.07 -7.84
CA ILE A 31 -3.50 1.89 -6.62
C ILE A 31 -4.96 2.16 -6.30
N GLU A 32 -5.76 2.57 -7.29
CA GLU A 32 -7.18 2.86 -7.09
C GLU A 32 -7.99 1.60 -6.76
N GLU A 33 -7.69 0.45 -7.38
CA GLU A 33 -8.31 -0.83 -7.00
C GLU A 33 -8.07 -1.17 -5.52
N VAL A 34 -6.83 -1.02 -5.04
CA VAL A 34 -6.49 -1.26 -3.63
C VAL A 34 -7.18 -0.24 -2.72
N LYS A 35 -7.19 1.05 -3.09
CA LYS A 35 -7.88 2.10 -2.32
C LYS A 35 -9.37 1.81 -2.21
N GLN A 36 -10.01 1.34 -3.28
CA GLN A 36 -11.42 0.98 -3.28
C GLN A 36 -11.70 -0.17 -2.30
N VAL A 37 -10.94 -1.27 -2.38
CA VAL A 37 -11.10 -2.43 -1.47
C VAL A 37 -10.94 -2.03 0.00
N VAL A 38 -10.00 -1.14 0.30
CA VAL A 38 -9.75 -0.67 1.67
C VAL A 38 -10.85 0.29 2.14
N ARG A 39 -11.32 1.20 1.29
CA ARG A 39 -12.39 2.17 1.61
C ARG A 39 -13.76 1.52 1.78
N ASP A 40 -14.04 0.45 1.04
CA ASP A 40 -15.26 -0.36 1.16
C ASP A 40 -15.33 -1.12 2.50
N ASN A 41 -14.18 -1.30 3.17
CA ASN A 41 -14.12 -1.89 4.49
C ASN A 41 -14.18 -0.80 5.57
N GLU A 42 -15.30 -0.75 6.31
CA GLU A 42 -15.52 0.23 7.38
C GLU A 42 -14.41 0.24 8.45
N TYR A 43 -13.80 -0.92 8.73
CA TYR A 43 -12.76 -1.08 9.74
C TYR A 43 -11.40 -0.54 9.29
N LEU A 44 -11.23 -0.25 7.99
CA LEU A 44 -9.97 0.20 7.40
C LEU A 44 -10.02 1.65 6.89
N ARG A 45 -11.10 2.39 7.14
CA ARG A 45 -11.22 3.80 6.72
C ARG A 45 -10.14 4.74 7.29
N HIS A 46 -9.47 4.32 8.36
CA HIS A 46 -8.38 5.06 8.98
C HIS A 46 -7.02 4.84 8.30
N VAL A 47 -6.92 3.89 7.36
CA VAL A 47 -5.68 3.57 6.65
C VAL A 47 -5.30 4.70 5.72
N LYS A 48 -4.06 5.17 5.84
CA LYS A 48 -3.47 6.16 4.94
C LYS A 48 -2.76 5.52 3.76
N PHE A 49 -2.73 6.20 2.63
CA PHE A 49 -2.06 5.72 1.42
C PHE A 49 -0.86 6.60 1.10
N TYR A 50 0.23 6.00 0.66
CA TYR A 50 1.45 6.70 0.27
C TYR A 50 2.02 6.11 -1.01
N LYS A 51 2.59 6.94 -1.89
CA LYS A 51 3.34 6.47 -3.07
C LYS A 51 4.79 6.89 -2.96
N ALA A 52 5.69 5.94 -3.24
CA ALA A 52 7.10 6.25 -3.39
C ALA A 52 7.32 7.02 -4.70
N VAL A 53 8.03 8.13 -4.65
CA VAL A 53 8.45 8.92 -5.81
C VAL A 53 9.97 8.96 -5.83
N MET A 54 10.57 8.68 -7.00
CA MET A 54 12.01 8.78 -7.16
C MET A 54 12.43 10.25 -7.11
N ASP A 55 13.39 10.56 -6.25
CA ASP A 55 14.02 11.88 -6.27
C ASP A 55 14.96 11.96 -7.48
N SER A 56 14.79 12.99 -8.31
CA SER A 56 15.58 13.16 -9.53
C SER A 56 16.99 13.71 -9.25
N ASN A 57 17.23 14.25 -8.05
CA ASN A 57 18.47 14.91 -7.67
C ASN A 57 19.31 14.11 -6.66
N ALA A 58 18.72 13.08 -6.07
CA ALA A 58 19.38 12.20 -5.10
C ALA A 58 18.95 10.75 -5.31
N PHE A 59 19.85 9.80 -5.04
CA PHE A 59 19.53 8.36 -5.08
C PHE A 59 18.66 7.94 -3.88
N LYS A 60 17.45 8.52 -3.76
CA LYS A 60 16.50 8.27 -2.67
C LYS A 60 15.06 8.18 -3.18
N LEU A 61 14.20 7.61 -2.35
CA LEU A 61 12.74 7.60 -2.54
C LEU A 61 12.11 8.56 -1.52
N ASN A 62 11.25 9.44 -2.00
CA ASN A 62 10.35 10.22 -1.16
C ASN A 62 8.99 9.51 -1.10
N PHE A 63 8.23 9.68 -0.02
CA PHE A 63 6.88 9.13 0.09
C PHE A 63 5.87 10.26 0.18
N GLU A 64 4.94 10.30 -0.77
CA GLU A 64 3.89 11.30 -0.85
C GLU A 64 2.57 10.68 -0.41
N GLU A 65 1.82 11.35 0.47
CA GLU A 65 0.49 10.92 0.89
C GLU A 65 -0.47 11.04 -0.29
N LEU A 66 -1.27 9.99 -0.52
CA LEU A 66 -2.29 9.96 -1.55
C LEU A 66 -3.66 10.15 -0.88
N ASP A 67 -4.46 11.09 -1.39
CA ASP A 67 -5.84 11.35 -0.93
C ASP A 67 -6.81 10.21 -1.25
#